data_AF-A0A4Y4M789-F1
#
_entry.id   AF-A0A4Y4M789-F1
#
_cell.length_a   1.000
_cell.length_b   1.000
_cell.length_c   1.000
_cell.angle_alpha   90.00
_cell.angle_beta   90.00
_cell.angle_gamma   90.00
#
_symmetry.space_group_name_H-M   'P 1'
#
loop_
_entity.id
_entity.type
_entity.pdbx_description
1 polymer ?
#
loop_
_entity_poly.entity_id
_entity_poly.type
_entity_poly.pdbx_seq_one_letter_code
_entity_poly.pdbx_strand_id
1 'polypeptide(L)'
;MVKNYFLKMFAGIAFLGLLTACNTTSDPTESIPNPDDGPPPKKVLTKVSSNNVSQEEYITAAGSGDLQTAVSKDEFASGSAYFTGTVTYTNNNITKVKYVSSASSSLVYEFNIVPDATGKRIYNASSTATGATPSVSVVSDYAFTYNATTNKLTKILEKRKEGGISAYNRFIDYSFVYNGDNVIQVVCSKGILDINGNPNMTTAVVSKYSFQNYDAQKSPYSTLPSVYFITRSLMNPANFYKISPNNPTSMFIELPSPATPVNTAQSYSYDNQGYVTVEKNQNLTFTYKNL
;
A
#
# COMPACT_ATOMS: atom_id res chain seq x y z
N MET A 1 -5.27 30.18 1.32
CA MET A 1 -6.02 29.35 0.34
C MET A 1 -5.81 27.88 0.70
N VAL A 2 -6.69 27.32 1.53
CA VAL A 2 -6.65 25.91 1.91
C VAL A 2 -7.12 25.10 0.69
N LYS A 3 -6.18 24.54 -0.07
CA LYS A 3 -6.49 23.74 -1.26
C LYS A 3 -7.25 22.47 -0.83
N ASN A 4 -8.30 22.14 -1.56
CA ASN A 4 -9.18 20.98 -1.39
C ASN A 4 -8.46 19.62 -1.60
N TYR A 5 -7.48 19.30 -0.75
CA TYR A 5 -6.88 17.95 -0.68
C TYR A 5 -7.80 16.94 0.02
N PHE A 6 -8.75 17.45 0.82
CA PHE A 6 -9.68 16.68 1.62
C PHE A 6 -10.61 15.78 0.79
N LEU A 7 -11.17 16.29 -0.33
CA LEU A 7 -12.07 15.50 -1.18
C LEU A 7 -11.34 14.51 -2.11
N LYS A 8 -10.05 14.75 -2.41
CA LYS A 8 -9.31 13.98 -3.43
C LYS A 8 -8.81 12.63 -2.93
N MET A 9 -8.41 12.56 -1.65
CA MET A 9 -7.98 11.31 -1.02
C MET A 9 -9.12 10.27 -0.94
N PHE A 10 -10.37 10.75 -0.80
CA PHE A 10 -11.55 9.88 -0.79
C PHE A 10 -11.95 9.38 -2.17
N ALA A 11 -11.54 10.00 -3.28
CA ALA A 11 -11.81 9.43 -4.61
C ALA A 11 -10.95 8.19 -4.92
N GLY A 12 -9.97 7.85 -4.09
CA GLY A 12 -9.26 6.56 -4.13
C GLY A 12 -9.94 5.48 -3.29
N ILE A 13 -10.41 5.85 -2.09
CA ILE A 13 -11.00 4.93 -1.10
C ILE A 13 -12.51 4.73 -1.30
N ALA A 14 -13.25 5.78 -1.65
CA ALA A 14 -14.70 5.74 -1.86
C ALA A 14 -15.11 4.99 -3.14
N PHE A 15 -14.17 4.76 -4.08
CA PHE A 15 -14.41 3.86 -5.23
C PHE A 15 -14.44 2.37 -4.84
N LEU A 16 -14.08 2.03 -3.61
CA LEU A 16 -14.11 0.66 -3.08
C LEU A 16 -15.32 0.39 -2.17
N GLY A 17 -16.25 1.34 -1.97
CA GLY A 17 -17.26 1.16 -0.92
C GLY A 17 -18.57 1.94 -1.02
N LEU A 18 -18.87 2.58 -2.16
CA LEU A 18 -20.18 3.19 -2.35
C LEU A 18 -20.95 2.40 -3.40
N LEU A 19 -21.79 1.48 -2.94
CA LEU A 19 -23.21 1.41 -3.24
C LEU A 19 -23.80 0.25 -2.41
N THR A 20 -24.66 0.58 -1.46
CA THR A 20 -25.57 -0.36 -0.83
C THR A 20 -26.45 -0.99 -1.91
N ALA A 21 -26.35 -2.30 -2.10
CA ALA A 21 -27.38 -3.06 -2.78
C ALA A 21 -27.66 -4.32 -1.97
N CYS A 22 -28.79 -4.29 -1.26
CA CYS A 22 -29.50 -5.50 -0.91
C CYS A 22 -29.95 -6.12 -2.24
N ASN A 23 -29.40 -7.26 -2.64
CA ASN A 23 -30.11 -8.14 -3.55
C ASN A 23 -29.72 -9.61 -3.34
N THR A 24 -30.76 -10.41 -3.13
CA THR A 24 -30.74 -11.86 -2.98
C THR A 24 -30.76 -12.51 -4.35
N THR A 25 -29.61 -12.88 -4.91
CA THR A 25 -29.59 -13.78 -6.08
C THR A 25 -28.32 -14.62 -6.09
N SER A 26 -28.53 -15.91 -5.84
CA SER A 26 -27.77 -17.09 -6.32
C SER A 26 -26.25 -16.97 -6.43
N ASP A 27 -25.61 -17.65 -5.49
CA ASP A 27 -24.20 -18.04 -5.50
C ASP A 27 -23.79 -18.65 -6.85
N PRO A 28 -22.85 -18.06 -7.60
CA PRO A 28 -22.29 -18.72 -8.76
C PRO A 28 -21.31 -19.81 -8.30
N THR A 29 -21.91 -20.99 -8.07
CA THR A 29 -21.36 -22.34 -8.14
C THR A 29 -20.06 -22.63 -7.39
N GLU A 30 -20.23 -23.50 -6.40
CA GLU A 30 -19.22 -24.28 -5.70
C GLU A 30 -18.13 -24.85 -6.64
N SER A 31 -16.94 -24.91 -6.05
CA SER A 31 -15.69 -25.45 -6.58
C SER A 31 -15.87 -26.67 -7.48
N ILE A 32 -15.50 -26.52 -8.76
CA ILE A 32 -15.22 -27.66 -9.63
C ILE A 32 -13.86 -28.24 -9.19
N PRO A 33 -13.77 -29.53 -8.82
CA PRO A 33 -12.49 -30.18 -8.52
C PRO A 33 -11.57 -30.15 -9.75
N ASN A 34 -10.31 -29.78 -9.56
CA ASN A 34 -9.31 -29.80 -10.63
C ASN A 34 -8.91 -31.26 -10.91
N PRO A 35 -8.96 -31.75 -12.17
CA PRO A 35 -8.72 -33.15 -12.49
C PRO A 35 -7.24 -33.51 -12.69
N ASP A 36 -6.29 -32.79 -12.09
CA ASP A 36 -4.85 -33.03 -12.32
C ASP A 36 -4.05 -33.10 -11.01
N ASP A 37 -3.34 -34.22 -10.85
CA ASP A 37 -2.79 -34.79 -9.62
C ASP A 37 -1.41 -34.19 -9.24
N GLY A 38 -1.28 -32.86 -9.34
CA GLY A 38 -0.06 -32.12 -9.00
C GLY A 38 -0.33 -30.91 -8.11
N PRO A 39 0.66 -30.46 -7.30
CA PRO A 39 0.51 -29.22 -6.56
C PRO A 39 0.21 -28.08 -7.55
N PRO A 40 -0.86 -27.32 -7.34
CA PRO A 40 -1.28 -26.30 -8.29
C PRO A 40 -0.16 -25.26 -8.52
N PRO A 41 0.03 -24.79 -9.77
CA PRO A 41 1.09 -23.84 -10.09
C PRO A 41 0.91 -22.54 -9.31
N LYS A 42 2.03 -21.97 -8.84
CA LYS A 42 2.01 -20.72 -8.07
C LYS A 42 1.50 -19.59 -8.95
N LYS A 43 0.51 -18.84 -8.46
CA LYS A 43 -0.04 -17.66 -9.14
C LYS A 43 0.61 -16.37 -8.65
N VAL A 44 0.72 -15.41 -9.56
CA VAL A 44 1.13 -14.03 -9.27
C VAL A 44 0.06 -13.07 -9.77
N LEU A 45 -0.32 -12.13 -8.92
CA LEU A 45 -1.26 -11.06 -9.26
C LEU A 45 -0.68 -10.21 -10.40
N THR A 46 -1.46 -10.00 -11.45
CA THR A 46 -1.08 -9.19 -12.61
C THR A 46 -1.92 -7.94 -12.74
N LYS A 47 -3.17 -7.95 -12.27
CA LYS A 47 -4.08 -6.81 -12.42
C LYS A 47 -5.20 -6.80 -11.38
N VAL A 48 -5.56 -5.60 -10.93
CA VAL A 48 -6.78 -5.30 -10.18
C VAL A 48 -7.57 -4.28 -10.98
N SER A 49 -8.83 -4.61 -11.30
CA SER A 49 -9.72 -3.70 -12.04
C SER A 49 -10.94 -3.36 -11.19
N SER A 50 -11.41 -2.12 -11.31
CA SER A 50 -12.67 -1.66 -10.73
C SER A 50 -13.61 -1.24 -11.85
N ASN A 51 -14.81 -1.81 -11.94
CA ASN A 51 -15.79 -1.51 -12.99
C ASN A 51 -15.18 -1.62 -14.40
N ASN A 52 -14.40 -2.68 -14.65
CA ASN A 52 -13.63 -2.92 -15.88
C ASN A 52 -12.53 -1.88 -16.20
N VAL A 53 -12.24 -0.96 -15.28
CA VAL A 53 -11.14 0.01 -15.39
C VAL A 53 -9.97 -0.45 -14.56
N SER A 54 -8.80 -0.55 -15.16
CA SER A 54 -7.57 -0.92 -14.47
C SER A 54 -7.24 0.06 -13.34
N GLN A 55 -7.08 -0.46 -12.12
CA GLN A 55 -6.65 0.31 -10.96
C GLN A 55 -5.18 0.04 -10.65
N GLU A 56 -4.77 -1.22 -10.77
CA GLU A 56 -3.41 -1.68 -10.51
C GLU A 56 -2.99 -2.73 -11.54
N GLU A 57 -1.76 -2.65 -12.03
CA GLU A 57 -1.16 -3.65 -12.92
C GLU A 57 0.25 -3.99 -12.45
N TYR A 58 0.63 -5.26 -12.54
CA TYR A 58 1.88 -5.80 -12.01
C TYR A 58 2.56 -6.64 -13.09
N ILE A 59 3.72 -6.16 -13.51
CA ILE A 59 4.55 -6.79 -14.54
C ILE A 59 5.70 -7.47 -13.83
N THR A 60 5.76 -8.79 -13.90
CA THR A 60 6.83 -9.59 -13.31
C THR A 60 7.66 -10.32 -14.37
N ALA A 61 8.94 -10.54 -14.09
CA ALA A 61 9.86 -11.26 -14.95
C ALA A 61 9.36 -12.70 -15.19
N ALA A 62 9.54 -13.18 -16.43
CA ALA A 62 9.23 -14.56 -16.78
C ALA A 62 10.15 -15.52 -16.00
N GLY A 63 9.61 -16.65 -15.53
CA GLY A 63 10.34 -17.66 -14.76
C GLY A 63 10.50 -17.32 -13.27
N SER A 64 11.14 -16.20 -12.91
CA SER A 64 11.39 -15.88 -11.50
C SER A 64 10.16 -15.32 -10.78
N GLY A 65 9.27 -14.64 -11.51
CA GLY A 65 8.13 -13.94 -10.92
C GLY A 65 8.49 -12.64 -10.19
N ASP A 66 9.73 -12.16 -10.32
CA ASP A 66 10.18 -10.91 -9.70
C ASP A 66 9.46 -9.70 -10.29
N LEU A 67 8.89 -8.85 -9.44
CA LEU A 67 8.18 -7.64 -9.84
C LEU A 67 9.13 -6.65 -10.51
N GLN A 68 8.90 -6.32 -11.79
CA GLN A 68 9.69 -5.34 -12.53
C GLN A 68 9.06 -3.95 -12.47
N THR A 69 7.76 -3.90 -12.77
CA THR A 69 7.01 -2.65 -12.84
C THR A 69 5.62 -2.85 -12.25
N ALA A 70 5.11 -1.83 -11.56
CA ALA A 70 3.74 -1.79 -11.11
C ALA A 70 3.10 -0.45 -11.51
N VAL A 71 1.92 -0.48 -12.09
CA VAL A 71 1.11 0.71 -12.38
C VAL A 71 0.01 0.77 -11.32
N SER A 72 -0.20 1.93 -10.70
CA SER A 72 -1.30 2.13 -9.75
C SER A 72 -1.87 3.53 -9.89
N LYS A 73 -3.17 3.70 -9.62
CA LYS A 73 -3.81 5.02 -9.65
C LYS A 73 -3.02 6.03 -8.79
N ASP A 74 -2.83 7.22 -9.33
CA ASP A 74 -2.30 8.36 -8.57
C ASP A 74 -3.45 9.07 -7.86
N GLU A 75 -3.58 8.82 -6.56
CA GLU A 75 -4.65 9.37 -5.74
C GLU A 75 -4.43 10.84 -5.36
N PHE A 76 -3.28 11.43 -5.70
CA PHE A 76 -2.95 12.84 -5.44
C PHE A 76 -3.30 13.75 -6.62
N ALA A 77 -3.34 13.21 -7.82
CA ALA A 77 -3.71 13.92 -9.03
C ALA A 77 -5.23 13.98 -9.23
N SER A 78 -5.70 15.02 -9.92
CA SER A 78 -7.09 15.07 -10.41
C SER A 78 -7.20 14.34 -11.75
N GLY A 79 -8.18 13.46 -11.88
CA GLY A 79 -8.45 12.72 -13.13
C GLY A 79 -7.82 11.33 -13.15
N SER A 80 -7.59 10.81 -14.36
CA SER A 80 -7.08 9.45 -14.60
C SER A 80 -5.56 9.42 -14.72
N ALA A 81 -4.87 9.77 -13.63
CA ALA A 81 -3.42 9.69 -13.55
C ALA A 81 -2.98 8.41 -12.82
N TYR A 82 -1.77 7.94 -13.14
CA TYR A 82 -1.22 6.70 -12.62
C TYR A 82 0.25 6.87 -12.30
N PHE A 83 0.68 6.32 -11.16
CA PHE A 83 2.08 6.06 -10.87
C PHE A 83 2.54 4.79 -11.58
N THR A 84 3.67 4.89 -12.25
CA THR A 84 4.48 3.74 -12.67
C THR A 84 5.64 3.59 -11.68
N GLY A 85 5.60 2.53 -10.88
CA GLY A 85 6.66 2.09 -9.99
C GLY A 85 7.61 1.14 -10.71
N THR A 86 8.89 1.46 -10.80
CA THR A 86 9.95 0.58 -11.33
C THR A 86 10.80 0.07 -10.19
N VAL A 87 11.02 -1.24 -10.16
CA VAL A 87 11.76 -1.94 -9.10
C VAL A 87 13.16 -2.30 -9.60
N THR A 88 14.18 -2.05 -8.79
CA THR A 88 15.56 -2.46 -9.07
C THR A 88 16.02 -3.46 -8.03
N TYR A 89 16.66 -4.53 -8.50
CA TYR A 89 17.22 -5.59 -7.67
C TYR A 89 18.73 -5.53 -7.64
N THR A 90 19.32 -5.81 -6.48
CA THR A 90 20.75 -6.13 -6.33
C THR A 90 20.85 -7.40 -5.50
N ASN A 91 21.54 -8.43 -5.99
CA ASN A 91 21.65 -9.73 -5.32
C ASN A 91 20.28 -10.30 -4.90
N ASN A 92 19.31 -10.27 -5.83
CA ASN A 92 17.93 -10.73 -5.64
C ASN A 92 17.10 -9.96 -4.58
N ASN A 93 17.61 -8.85 -4.05
CA ASN A 93 16.88 -8.00 -3.10
C ASN A 93 16.48 -6.69 -3.77
N ILE A 94 15.29 -6.18 -3.46
CA ILE A 94 14.86 -4.86 -3.91
C ILE A 94 15.71 -3.80 -3.21
N THR A 95 16.48 -3.02 -3.99
CA THR A 95 17.33 -1.94 -3.48
C THR A 95 16.86 -0.55 -3.94
N LYS A 96 15.97 -0.49 -4.93
CA LYS A 96 15.36 0.77 -5.34
C LYS A 96 13.93 0.55 -5.82
N VAL A 97 13.05 1.49 -5.48
CA VAL A 97 11.74 1.62 -6.12
C VAL A 97 11.52 3.08 -6.52
N LYS A 98 11.26 3.32 -7.80
CA LYS A 98 11.02 4.65 -8.34
C LYS A 98 9.59 4.78 -8.84
N TYR A 99 8.83 5.75 -8.35
CA TYR A 99 7.46 6.03 -8.77
C TYR A 99 7.40 7.33 -9.56
N VAL A 100 6.93 7.23 -10.81
CA VAL A 100 6.71 8.39 -11.69
C VAL A 100 5.22 8.46 -12.03
N SER A 101 4.57 9.57 -11.71
CA SER A 101 3.18 9.79 -12.13
C SER A 101 3.11 10.28 -13.57
N SER A 102 2.04 9.91 -14.28
CA SER A 102 1.66 10.55 -15.54
C SER A 102 1.17 11.99 -15.36
N ALA A 103 0.82 12.41 -14.14
CA ALA A 103 0.49 13.81 -13.83
C ALA A 103 1.74 14.60 -13.45
N SER A 104 2.00 15.69 -14.18
CA SER A 104 3.17 16.58 -13.96
C SER A 104 3.17 17.30 -12.61
N SER A 105 2.01 17.42 -11.96
CA SER A 105 1.87 18.04 -10.64
C SER A 105 2.24 17.12 -9.48
N SER A 106 2.34 15.82 -9.73
CA SER A 106 2.63 14.82 -8.70
C SER A 106 4.12 14.67 -8.47
N LEU A 107 4.49 14.26 -7.26
CA LEU A 107 5.89 14.05 -6.91
C LEU A 107 6.43 12.79 -7.58
N VAL A 108 7.66 12.85 -8.07
CA VAL A 108 8.44 11.68 -8.48
C VAL A 108 9.19 11.17 -7.26
N TYR A 109 8.86 9.96 -6.81
CA TYR A 109 9.50 9.35 -5.64
C TYR A 109 10.60 8.40 -6.08
N GLU A 110 11.75 8.45 -5.43
CA GLU A 110 12.81 7.45 -5.56
C GLU A 110 13.21 6.99 -4.17
N PHE A 111 12.89 5.75 -3.83
CA PHE A 111 13.29 5.09 -2.59
C PHE A 111 14.56 4.29 -2.83
N ASN A 112 15.61 4.57 -2.08
CA ASN A 112 16.82 3.76 -2.00
C ASN A 112 16.75 2.92 -0.73
N ILE A 113 16.80 1.60 -0.88
CA ILE A 113 16.48 0.63 0.15
C ILE A 113 17.73 -0.17 0.47
N VAL A 114 18.07 -0.24 1.75
CA VAL A 114 19.08 -1.18 2.25
C VAL A 114 18.33 -2.38 2.82
N PRO A 115 18.39 -3.55 2.16
CA PRO A 115 17.78 -4.76 2.69
C PRO A 115 18.49 -5.19 3.97
N ASP A 116 17.77 -5.88 4.83
CA ASP A 116 18.37 -6.56 5.98
C ASP A 116 19.17 -7.80 5.53
N ALA A 117 19.84 -8.45 6.49
CA ALA A 117 20.63 -9.66 6.21
C ALA A 117 19.79 -10.82 5.61
N THR A 118 18.47 -10.82 5.79
CA THR A 118 17.58 -11.84 5.22
C THR A 118 17.13 -11.52 3.80
N GLY A 119 17.31 -10.28 3.34
CA GLY A 119 16.79 -9.80 2.06
C GLY A 119 15.27 -9.56 2.03
N LYS A 120 14.55 -9.98 3.07
CA LYS A 120 13.08 -9.94 3.13
C LYS A 120 12.54 -8.70 3.85
N ARG A 121 13.39 -7.97 4.57
CA ARG A 121 13.01 -6.78 5.34
C ARG A 121 13.85 -5.59 4.91
N ILE A 122 13.35 -4.40 5.23
CA ILE A 122 14.09 -3.15 5.02
C ILE A 122 14.85 -2.86 6.30
N TYR A 123 16.17 -2.76 6.23
CA TYR A 123 16.98 -2.30 7.37
C TYR A 123 16.87 -0.79 7.53
N ASN A 124 17.13 -0.04 6.45
CA ASN A 124 16.89 1.38 6.36
C ASN A 124 16.54 1.77 4.91
N ALA A 125 16.02 2.98 4.73
CA ALA A 125 15.82 3.55 3.40
C ALA A 125 15.97 5.06 3.43
N SER A 126 16.29 5.64 2.28
CA SER A 126 16.13 7.07 2.03
C SER A 126 15.21 7.27 0.83
N SER A 127 14.56 8.43 0.74
CA SER A 127 13.86 8.80 -0.47
C SER A 127 14.02 10.26 -0.84
N THR A 128 13.97 10.53 -2.13
CA THR A 128 13.75 11.85 -2.69
C THR A 128 12.38 11.86 -3.37
N ALA A 129 11.50 12.78 -2.97
CA ALA A 129 10.28 13.06 -3.70
C ALA A 129 10.44 14.42 -4.40
N THR A 130 10.61 14.39 -5.72
CA THR A 130 10.88 15.57 -6.52
C THR A 130 9.58 16.11 -7.10
N GLY A 131 9.23 17.35 -6.81
CA GLY A 131 8.08 18.02 -7.42
C GLY A 131 8.47 18.98 -8.53
N ALA A 132 7.47 19.62 -9.13
CA ALA A 132 7.67 20.56 -10.24
C ALA A 132 8.55 21.77 -9.87
N THR A 133 8.64 22.12 -8.58
CA THR A 133 9.57 23.13 -8.06
C THR A 133 10.37 22.59 -6.88
N PRO A 134 11.58 23.13 -6.61
CA PRO A 134 12.37 22.74 -5.45
C PRO A 134 11.63 22.91 -4.11
N SER A 135 10.74 23.91 -4.00
CA SER A 135 10.01 24.23 -2.77
C SER A 135 8.96 23.18 -2.36
N VAL A 136 8.55 22.30 -3.28
CA VAL A 136 7.61 21.21 -3.00
C VAL A 136 8.28 19.84 -2.96
N SER A 137 9.61 19.80 -3.18
CA SER A 137 10.38 18.57 -3.13
C SER A 137 10.74 18.24 -1.69
N VAL A 138 10.87 16.96 -1.36
CA VAL A 138 11.23 16.50 -0.02
C VAL A 138 12.32 15.44 -0.07
N VAL A 139 13.16 15.43 0.95
CA VAL A 139 14.17 14.40 1.18
C VAL A 139 13.90 13.75 2.52
N SER A 140 13.91 12.43 2.56
CA SER A 140 13.47 11.65 3.71
C SER A 140 14.46 10.54 4.04
N ASP A 141 14.72 10.34 5.32
CA ASP A 141 15.38 9.15 5.85
C ASP A 141 14.39 8.35 6.70
N TYR A 142 14.40 7.04 6.52
CA TYR A 142 13.48 6.10 7.16
C TYR A 142 14.23 5.11 8.05
N ALA A 143 13.78 5.00 9.30
CA ALA A 143 14.19 3.97 10.23
C ALA A 143 13.05 2.97 10.44
N PHE A 144 13.34 1.68 10.26
CA PHE A 144 12.38 0.59 10.41
C PHE A 144 12.68 -0.18 11.69
N THR A 145 11.66 -0.34 12.54
CA THR A 145 11.78 -1.09 13.80
C THR A 145 10.96 -2.36 13.71
N TYR A 146 11.57 -3.47 14.08
CA TYR A 146 10.93 -4.78 14.10
C TYR A 146 10.86 -5.33 15.53
N ASN A 147 9.81 -6.06 15.83
CA ASN A 147 9.73 -6.83 17.07
C ASN A 147 10.77 -7.95 17.04
N ALA A 148 11.63 -8.02 18.07
CA ALA A 148 12.73 -8.99 18.13
C ALA A 148 12.25 -10.46 18.17
N THR A 149 11.05 -10.71 18.69
CA THR A 149 10.49 -12.07 18.85
C THR A 149 9.69 -12.51 17.64
N THR A 150 8.81 -11.63 17.13
CA THR A 150 7.89 -11.98 16.03
C THR A 150 8.40 -11.57 14.65
N ASN A 151 9.49 -10.79 14.59
CA ASN A 151 10.04 -10.19 13.37
C ASN A 151 9.06 -9.26 12.61
N LYS A 152 7.93 -8.88 13.22
CA LYS A 152 6.92 -7.98 12.62
C LYS A 152 7.40 -6.53 12.67
N LEU A 153 7.11 -5.76 11.62
CA LEU A 153 7.40 -4.33 11.55
C LEU A 153 6.50 -3.59 12.54
N THR A 154 7.06 -3.06 13.63
CA THR A 154 6.27 -2.37 14.65
C THR A 154 6.19 -0.88 14.43
N LYS A 155 7.21 -0.31 13.79
CA LYS A 155 7.32 1.14 13.60
C LYS A 155 8.14 1.51 12.36
N ILE A 156 7.72 2.57 11.66
CA ILE A 156 8.57 3.30 10.72
C ILE A 156 8.63 4.76 11.17
N LEU A 157 9.84 5.29 11.34
CA LEU A 157 10.06 6.72 11.55
C LEU A 157 10.69 7.34 10.30
N GLU A 158 9.98 8.27 9.69
CA GLU A 158 10.50 9.17 8.67
C GLU A 158 10.98 10.47 9.34
N LYS A 159 12.22 10.87 9.07
CA LYS A 159 12.67 12.26 9.25
C LYS A 159 12.77 12.91 7.88
N ARG A 160 12.18 14.09 7.73
CA ARG A 160 12.03 14.76 6.45
C ARG A 160 12.59 16.18 6.45
N LYS A 161 13.26 16.52 5.35
CA LYS A 161 13.63 17.87 4.93
C LYS A 161 12.61 18.34 3.90
N GLU A 162 11.87 19.38 4.24
CA GLU A 162 10.98 20.04 3.28
C GLU A 162 11.78 20.95 2.34
N GLY A 163 11.23 21.23 1.15
CA GLY A 163 11.92 21.98 0.11
C GLY A 163 12.45 23.34 0.58
N GLY A 164 13.72 23.61 0.27
CA GLY A 164 14.41 24.84 0.70
C GLY A 164 14.98 24.81 2.11
N ILE A 165 14.89 23.68 2.83
CA ILE A 165 15.43 23.50 4.19
C ILE A 165 16.55 22.46 4.16
N SER A 166 17.72 22.81 4.71
CA SER A 166 18.91 21.94 4.73
C SER A 166 18.88 20.91 5.87
N ALA A 167 18.17 21.21 6.95
CA ALA A 167 18.03 20.37 8.14
C ALA A 167 16.70 19.60 8.17
N TYR A 168 16.67 18.47 8.88
CA TYR A 168 15.42 17.77 9.15
C TYR A 168 14.51 18.64 10.01
N ASN A 169 13.26 18.83 9.58
CA ASN A 169 12.32 19.72 10.26
C ASN A 169 10.93 19.09 10.46
N ARG A 170 10.65 17.96 9.81
CA ARG A 170 9.39 17.21 9.93
C ARG A 170 9.66 15.77 10.29
N PHE A 171 8.68 15.14 10.94
CA PHE A 171 8.64 13.69 11.10
C PHE A 171 7.30 13.11 10.66
N ILE A 172 7.35 11.85 10.23
CA ILE A 172 6.18 10.99 10.12
C ILE A 172 6.46 9.69 10.86
N ASP A 173 5.58 9.34 11.79
CA ASP A 173 5.66 8.12 12.58
C ASP A 173 4.51 7.19 12.17
N TYR A 174 4.85 5.97 11.76
CA TYR A 174 3.89 4.91 11.48
C TYR A 174 4.03 3.84 12.55
N SER A 175 3.01 3.69 13.38
CA SER A 175 2.95 2.65 14.42
C SER A 175 1.95 1.57 14.03
N PHE A 176 2.38 0.30 14.07
CA PHE A 176 1.62 -0.83 13.55
C PHE A 176 1.01 -1.68 14.67
N VAL A 177 -0.26 -2.04 14.51
CA VAL A 177 -0.97 -2.97 15.38
C VAL A 177 -1.33 -4.22 14.59
N TYR A 178 -1.11 -5.38 15.18
CA TYR A 178 -1.33 -6.68 14.54
C TYR A 178 -2.37 -7.52 15.27
N ASN A 179 -3.10 -8.34 14.51
CA ASN A 179 -3.80 -9.52 15.01
C ASN A 179 -3.30 -10.73 14.22
N GLY A 180 -2.69 -11.70 14.89
CA GLY A 180 -1.88 -12.71 14.20
C GLY A 180 -0.86 -12.01 13.29
N ASP A 181 -0.78 -12.40 12.04
CA ASP A 181 0.14 -11.83 11.05
C ASP A 181 -0.45 -10.66 10.23
N ASN A 182 -1.72 -10.32 10.48
CA ASN A 182 -2.42 -9.26 9.76
C ASN A 182 -2.24 -7.90 10.45
N VAL A 183 -1.90 -6.87 9.67
CA VAL A 183 -1.90 -5.47 10.13
C VAL A 183 -3.35 -5.04 10.32
N ILE A 184 -3.79 -4.80 11.55
CA ILE A 184 -5.17 -4.36 11.83
C ILE A 184 -5.29 -2.85 11.98
N GLN A 185 -4.19 -2.17 12.24
CA GLN A 185 -4.17 -0.71 12.29
C GLN A 185 -2.78 -0.16 12.02
N VAL A 186 -2.73 0.98 11.32
CA VAL A 186 -1.57 1.87 11.28
C VAL A 186 -1.97 3.23 11.82
N VAL A 187 -1.30 3.67 12.88
CA VAL A 187 -1.42 5.03 13.40
C VAL A 187 -0.32 5.87 12.78
N CYS A 188 -0.70 6.87 12.00
CA CYS A 188 0.19 7.80 11.33
C CYS A 188 0.19 9.13 12.07
N SER A 189 1.33 9.52 12.65
CA SER A 189 1.51 10.80 13.34
C SER A 189 2.48 11.69 12.56
N LYS A 190 2.07 12.91 12.22
CA LYS A 190 2.89 13.87 11.46
C LYS A 190 3.12 15.13 12.29
N GLY A 191 4.36 15.57 12.44
CA GLY A 191 4.68 16.74 13.25
C GLY A 191 6.00 17.39 12.87
N ILE A 192 6.51 18.25 13.77
CA ILE A 192 7.85 18.85 13.65
C ILE A 192 8.85 18.13 14.55
N LEU A 193 10.12 18.19 14.17
CA LEU A 193 11.20 17.76 15.05
C LEU A 193 11.49 18.84 16.09
N ASP A 194 11.96 18.44 17.27
CA ASP A 194 12.50 19.36 18.28
C ASP A 194 13.91 19.83 17.90
N ILE A 195 14.50 20.69 18.74
CA ILE A 195 15.86 21.23 18.53
C ILE A 195 16.96 20.16 18.49
N ASN A 196 16.70 18.99 19.06
CA ASN A 196 17.62 17.85 19.07
C ASN A 196 17.37 16.88 17.91
N GLY A 197 16.41 17.19 17.03
CA GLY A 197 16.06 16.34 15.90
C GLY A 197 15.23 15.11 16.29
N ASN A 198 14.55 15.12 17.44
CA ASN A 198 13.62 14.08 17.88
C ASN A 198 12.17 14.45 17.53
N PRO A 199 11.27 13.48 17.29
CA PRO A 199 9.85 13.75 17.10
C PRO A 199 9.23 14.53 18.27
N ASN A 200 8.74 15.75 18.00
CA ASN A 200 7.97 16.50 18.98
C ASN A 200 6.49 16.12 18.89
N MET A 201 6.10 15.10 19.67
CA MET A 201 4.73 14.56 19.64
C MET A 201 3.64 15.55 20.07
N THR A 202 3.99 16.65 20.75
CA THR A 202 3.01 17.70 21.10
C THR A 202 2.48 18.45 19.87
N THR A 203 3.20 18.36 18.74
CA THR A 203 2.83 18.95 17.46
C THR A 203 2.20 17.94 16.49
N ALA A 204 2.05 16.69 16.92
CA ALA A 204 1.63 15.61 16.06
C ALA A 204 0.15 15.75 15.70
N VAL A 205 -0.12 15.64 14.40
CA VAL A 205 -1.45 15.45 13.84
C VAL A 205 -1.59 13.97 13.48
N VAL A 206 -2.63 13.33 13.99
CA VAL A 206 -2.79 11.87 13.94
C VAL A 206 -3.87 11.45 12.95
N SER A 207 -3.59 10.43 12.16
CA SER A 207 -4.56 9.69 11.34
C SER A 207 -4.49 8.20 11.67
N LYS A 208 -5.61 7.49 11.61
CA LYS A 208 -5.68 6.05 11.83
C LYS A 208 -6.21 5.35 10.60
N TYR A 209 -5.54 4.29 10.20
CA TYR A 209 -5.93 3.42 9.09
C TYR A 209 -6.17 2.05 9.67
N SER A 210 -7.43 1.66 9.84
CA SER A 210 -7.82 0.40 10.46
C SER A 210 -8.30 -0.58 9.38
N PHE A 211 -7.83 -1.82 9.48
CA PHE A 211 -8.13 -2.91 8.55
C PHE A 211 -8.67 -4.07 9.39
N GLN A 212 -9.94 -4.38 9.21
CA GLN A 212 -10.71 -5.15 10.18
C GLN A 212 -11.31 -6.39 9.53
N ASN A 213 -11.72 -7.33 10.40
CA ASN A 213 -12.49 -8.51 10.03
C ASN A 213 -11.81 -9.30 8.91
N TYR A 214 -10.52 -9.60 9.08
CA TYR A 214 -9.78 -10.38 8.11
C TYR A 214 -10.44 -11.75 7.90
N ASP A 215 -10.51 -12.19 6.65
CA ASP A 215 -10.84 -13.58 6.35
C ASP A 215 -9.62 -14.50 6.50
N ALA A 216 -9.82 -15.79 6.23
CA ALA A 216 -8.78 -16.81 6.34
C ALA A 216 -8.07 -17.10 5.01
N GLN A 217 -8.38 -16.37 3.94
CA GLN A 217 -7.90 -16.69 2.58
C GLN A 217 -6.66 -15.87 2.21
N LYS A 218 -5.98 -16.27 1.14
CA LYS A 218 -4.74 -15.61 0.72
C LYS A 218 -5.03 -14.21 0.18
N SER A 219 -4.28 -13.23 0.66
CA SER A 219 -4.24 -11.91 0.07
C SER A 219 -3.70 -11.97 -1.35
N PRO A 220 -4.32 -11.30 -2.35
CA PRO A 220 -3.81 -11.25 -3.71
C PRO A 220 -2.40 -10.65 -3.74
N TYR A 221 -2.14 -9.70 -2.83
CA TYR A 221 -0.88 -8.98 -2.71
C TYR A 221 0.24 -9.82 -2.08
N SER A 222 -0.09 -10.88 -1.35
CA SER A 222 0.91 -11.81 -0.77
C SER A 222 1.74 -12.54 -1.83
N THR A 223 1.30 -12.50 -3.09
CA THR A 223 2.02 -13.08 -4.24
C THR A 223 3.15 -12.19 -4.77
N LEU A 224 3.26 -10.96 -4.26
CA LEU A 224 4.22 -9.94 -4.70
C LEU A 224 5.11 -9.50 -3.52
N PRO A 225 6.29 -8.91 -3.78
CA PRO A 225 7.24 -8.54 -2.72
C PRO A 225 6.66 -7.50 -1.73
N SER A 226 6.69 -7.82 -0.44
CA SER A 226 6.20 -6.92 0.62
C SER A 226 6.95 -5.58 0.67
N VAL A 227 8.25 -5.57 0.36
CA VAL A 227 9.09 -4.36 0.29
C VAL A 227 8.50 -3.31 -0.66
N TYR A 228 7.94 -3.73 -1.81
CA TYR A 228 7.27 -2.81 -2.74
C TYR A 228 6.00 -2.19 -2.12
N PHE A 229 5.20 -2.98 -1.40
CA PHE A 229 4.00 -2.46 -0.75
C PHE A 229 4.33 -1.57 0.44
N ILE A 230 5.43 -1.83 1.16
CA ILE A 230 5.91 -0.93 2.21
C ILE A 230 6.23 0.44 1.60
N THR A 231 7.02 0.52 0.52
CA THR A 231 7.33 1.82 -0.11
C THR A 231 6.11 2.50 -0.70
N ARG A 232 5.19 1.75 -1.32
CA ARG A 232 3.92 2.31 -1.81
C ARG A 232 3.06 2.86 -0.68
N SER A 233 3.11 2.23 0.49
CA SER A 233 2.35 2.64 1.67
C SER A 233 2.95 3.86 2.38
N LEU A 234 4.26 4.11 2.24
CA LEU A 234 4.87 5.37 2.68
C LEU A 234 4.32 6.58 1.92
N MET A 235 3.91 6.40 0.66
CA MET A 235 3.20 7.43 -0.10
C MET A 235 1.73 7.56 0.37
N ASN A 236 1.02 6.44 0.51
CA ASN A 236 -0.37 6.41 0.96
C ASN A 236 -0.59 5.28 1.99
N PRO A 237 -0.73 5.62 3.29
CA PRO A 237 -0.79 4.62 4.37
C PRO A 237 -2.02 3.70 4.33
N ALA A 238 -3.04 4.05 3.55
CA ALA A 238 -4.18 3.18 3.31
C ALA A 238 -3.78 1.87 2.62
N ASN A 239 -2.58 1.76 2.04
CA ASN A 239 -2.07 0.55 1.40
C ASN A 239 -1.38 -0.43 2.37
N PHE A 240 -1.18 -0.09 3.65
CA PHE A 240 -0.39 -0.94 4.55
C PHE A 240 -1.01 -2.32 4.78
N TYR A 241 -2.33 -2.50 4.60
CA TYR A 241 -2.96 -3.83 4.65
C TYR A 241 -2.43 -4.79 3.57
N LYS A 242 -1.83 -4.28 2.48
CA LYS A 242 -1.30 -5.11 1.40
C LYS A 242 -0.07 -5.93 1.80
N ILE A 243 0.52 -5.65 2.97
CA ILE A 243 1.59 -6.49 3.54
C ILE A 243 1.05 -7.65 4.39
N SER A 244 -0.26 -7.67 4.65
CA SER A 244 -0.93 -8.74 5.39
C SER A 244 -1.10 -10.00 4.53
N PRO A 245 -1.01 -11.20 5.12
CA PRO A 245 -1.23 -12.45 4.40
C PRO A 245 -2.70 -12.71 4.05
N ASN A 246 -3.66 -12.09 4.74
CA ASN A 246 -5.09 -12.24 4.49
C ASN A 246 -5.76 -10.95 4.02
N ASN A 247 -7.05 -11.01 3.67
CA ASN A 247 -7.81 -9.87 3.16
C ASN A 247 -8.67 -9.23 4.26
N PRO A 248 -8.59 -7.90 4.48
CA PRO A 248 -9.56 -7.22 5.35
C PRO A 248 -10.93 -7.17 4.67
N THR A 249 -12.00 -7.39 5.42
CA THR A 249 -13.38 -7.23 4.91
C THR A 249 -14.00 -5.89 5.33
N SER A 250 -13.24 -5.07 6.05
CA SER A 250 -13.63 -3.71 6.41
C SER A 250 -12.40 -2.82 6.53
N MET A 251 -12.49 -1.59 6.02
CA MET A 251 -11.47 -0.56 6.19
C MET A 251 -12.09 0.69 6.78
N PHE A 252 -11.56 1.14 7.91
CA PHE A 252 -12.00 2.35 8.61
C PHE A 252 -10.84 3.34 8.71
N ILE A 253 -11.00 4.50 8.09
CA ILE A 253 -9.98 5.54 7.99
C ILE A 253 -10.45 6.79 8.71
N GLU A 254 -9.71 7.15 9.76
CA GLU A 254 -9.94 8.34 10.58
C GLU A 254 -8.83 9.34 10.28
N LEU A 255 -9.16 10.39 9.52
CA LEU A 255 -8.27 11.51 9.28
C LEU A 255 -8.45 12.59 10.37
N PRO A 256 -7.52 13.55 10.50
CA PRO A 256 -7.64 14.58 11.53
C PRO A 256 -8.87 15.44 11.30
N SER A 257 -9.52 15.86 12.39
CA SER A 257 -10.65 16.80 12.36
C SER A 257 -10.36 18.03 11.48
N PRO A 258 -11.32 18.53 10.69
CA PRO A 258 -12.76 18.19 10.67
C PRO A 258 -13.13 17.04 9.72
N ALA A 259 -12.17 16.20 9.33
CA ALA A 259 -12.42 15.10 8.43
C ALA A 259 -13.46 14.12 8.96
N THR A 260 -14.51 13.84 8.19
CA THR A 260 -15.40 12.72 8.49
C THR A 260 -14.65 11.40 8.28
N PRO A 261 -14.68 10.47 9.25
CA PRO A 261 -14.14 9.14 9.05
C PRO A 261 -14.86 8.42 7.91
N VAL A 262 -14.13 7.57 7.19
CA VAL A 262 -14.70 6.76 6.10
C VAL A 262 -14.60 5.29 6.45
N ASN A 263 -15.69 4.58 6.21
CA ASN A 263 -15.77 3.13 6.38
C ASN A 263 -16.17 2.49 5.06
N THR A 264 -15.45 1.45 4.65
CA THR A 264 -15.75 0.67 3.45
C THR A 264 -15.76 -0.81 3.81
N ALA A 265 -16.87 -1.49 3.54
CA ALA A 265 -16.97 -2.94 3.64
C ALA A 265 -16.52 -3.58 2.32
N GLN A 266 -15.86 -4.73 2.42
CA GLN A 266 -15.35 -5.52 1.30
C GLN A 266 -15.73 -6.98 1.52
N SER A 267 -15.96 -7.71 0.44
CA SER A 267 -16.25 -9.14 0.53
C SER A 267 -15.79 -9.85 -0.73
N TYR A 268 -15.18 -11.02 -0.59
CA TYR A 268 -14.44 -11.65 -1.68
C TYR A 268 -15.01 -13.00 -2.05
N SER A 269 -14.86 -13.36 -3.32
CA SER A 269 -15.00 -14.71 -3.85
C SER A 269 -13.63 -15.23 -4.26
N TYR A 270 -13.48 -16.55 -4.22
CA TYR A 270 -12.19 -17.22 -4.29
C TYR A 270 -12.20 -18.33 -5.34
N ASP A 271 -11.04 -18.60 -5.93
CA ASP A 271 -10.84 -19.84 -6.68
C ASP A 271 -10.61 -21.05 -5.75
N ASN A 272 -10.53 -22.24 -6.33
CA ASN A 272 -10.29 -23.49 -5.60
C ASN A 272 -8.91 -23.58 -4.92
N GLN A 273 -8.03 -22.60 -5.13
CA GLN A 273 -6.68 -22.52 -4.53
C GLN A 273 -6.60 -21.43 -3.45
N GLY A 274 -7.73 -20.76 -3.17
CA GLY A 274 -7.86 -19.72 -2.15
C GLY A 274 -7.37 -18.34 -2.61
N TYR A 275 -7.23 -18.10 -3.92
CA TYR A 275 -6.92 -16.76 -4.46
C TYR A 275 -8.20 -15.97 -4.71
N VAL A 276 -8.22 -14.71 -4.31
CA VAL A 276 -9.35 -13.80 -4.57
C VAL A 276 -9.53 -13.67 -6.07
N THR A 277 -10.73 -13.85 -6.60
CA THR A 277 -11.04 -13.66 -8.04
C THR A 277 -11.84 -12.37 -8.28
N VAL A 278 -12.80 -12.08 -7.41
CA VAL A 278 -13.73 -10.96 -7.56
C VAL A 278 -14.27 -10.54 -6.19
N GLU A 279 -14.57 -9.26 -6.01
CA GLU A 279 -15.39 -8.79 -4.89
C GLU A 279 -16.86 -9.20 -5.12
N LYS A 280 -17.62 -9.60 -4.09
CA LYS A 280 -18.98 -10.14 -4.27
C LYS A 280 -19.97 -9.16 -4.90
N ASN A 281 -19.71 -7.85 -4.79
CA ASN A 281 -20.47 -6.81 -5.49
C ASN A 281 -20.12 -6.72 -7.00
N GLN A 282 -19.19 -7.54 -7.48
CA GLN A 282 -18.64 -7.63 -8.84
C GLN A 282 -17.90 -6.38 -9.34
N ASN A 283 -17.68 -5.40 -8.47
CA ASN A 283 -17.05 -4.15 -8.85
C ASN A 283 -15.53 -4.29 -8.95
N LEU A 284 -14.90 -5.19 -8.19
CA LEU A 284 -13.46 -5.43 -8.24
C LEU A 284 -13.14 -6.83 -8.76
N THR A 285 -12.24 -6.93 -9.72
CA THR A 285 -11.72 -8.19 -10.25
C THR A 285 -10.21 -8.28 -10.10
N PHE A 286 -9.72 -9.50 -9.84
CA PHE A 286 -8.32 -9.82 -9.62
C PHE A 286 -7.87 -10.82 -10.68
N THR A 287 -6.87 -10.46 -11.46
CA THR A 287 -6.31 -11.30 -12.53
C THR A 287 -4.92 -11.77 -12.13
N TYR A 288 -4.62 -13.03 -12.43
CA TYR A 288 -3.35 -13.67 -12.13
C TYR A 288 -2.75 -14.31 -13.37
N LYS A 289 -1.44 -14.55 -13.32
CA LYS A 289 -0.75 -15.49 -14.20
C LYS A 289 -0.11 -16.59 -13.38
N ASN A 290 0.09 -17.75 -14.00
CA ASN A 290 0.90 -18.83 -13.42
C ASN A 290 2.39 -18.48 -13.58
N LEU A 291 3.21 -18.91 -12.62
CA LEU A 291 4.67 -18.92 -12.70
C LEU A 291 5.19 -20.26 -13.20
#